data_AF-A0A4U7EWE4-F1
#
_entry.id   AF-A0A4U7EWE4-F1
#
_cell.length_a   1.000
_cell.length_b   1.000
_cell.length_c   1.000
_cell.angle_alpha   90.00
_cell.angle_beta   90.00
_cell.angle_gamma   90.00
#
_symmetry.space_group_name_H-M   'P 1'
#
loop_
_entity.id
_entity.type
_entity.pdbx_description
1 polymer ?
#
loop_
_entity_poly.entity_id
_entity_poly.type
_entity_poly.pdbx_seq_one_letter_code
_entity_poly.pdbx_strand_id
1 'polypeptide(L)'
;MNTDDGGHHDAAVDALAVREYERAGNRYTRGGWRVLADPRPEIDPFGPDEKGWVGQGLRQLLAATVASRVAGVDARATQRAVEGIAASRDFARVLDEPGQAACLAEFVADFRVAGALDAAEAAYDDAADQYVAAGDAVDSPQALATTPLFEAAAATIKQVARGQADGEIAIAWEDLHGADPDQPGEFLAHRARFKKQRFRSLVERAVEDGHLAAPRGTTEYDNESHRCPHCGSNHVNWAGTGVLCLRCSRPTERV
;
A
#
# COMPACT_ATOMS: atom_id res chain seq x y z
N MET A 1 -15.66 7.27 5.75
CA MET A 1 -16.17 6.99 4.40
C MET A 1 -14.95 6.73 3.54
N ASN A 2 -14.87 5.58 2.88
CA ASN A 2 -13.75 5.24 2.00
C ASN A 2 -13.85 6.03 0.68
N THR A 3 -12.77 6.09 -0.10
CA THR A 3 -12.80 6.69 -1.44
C THR A 3 -13.72 5.91 -2.39
N ASP A 4 -14.26 6.58 -3.42
CA ASP A 4 -15.07 5.90 -4.44
C ASP A 4 -14.18 5.24 -5.52
N ASP A 5 -13.79 3.99 -5.29
CA ASP A 5 -13.09 3.19 -6.29
C ASP A 5 -14.02 2.37 -7.21
N GLY A 6 -15.33 2.56 -7.13
CA GLY A 6 -16.31 1.85 -7.95
C GLY A 6 -16.37 0.33 -7.71
N GLY A 7 -15.99 -0.13 -6.52
CA GLY A 7 -15.93 -1.56 -6.16
C GLY A 7 -14.73 -2.28 -6.79
N HIS A 8 -13.75 -1.53 -7.32
CA HIS A 8 -12.59 -2.12 -7.97
C HIS A 8 -11.58 -2.68 -6.97
N HIS A 9 -11.46 -2.12 -5.77
CA HIS A 9 -10.63 -2.72 -4.72
C HIS A 9 -11.15 -4.11 -4.36
N ASP A 10 -12.45 -4.24 -4.07
CA ASP A 10 -13.01 -5.52 -3.67
C ASP A 10 -12.88 -6.57 -4.78
N ALA A 11 -13.19 -6.18 -6.03
CA ALA A 11 -13.00 -7.06 -7.18
C ALA A 11 -11.53 -7.45 -7.42
N ALA A 12 -10.57 -6.61 -7.00
CA ALA A 12 -9.15 -6.95 -7.05
C ALA A 12 -8.79 -7.96 -5.95
N VAL A 13 -9.28 -7.76 -4.74
CA VAL A 13 -9.09 -8.68 -3.61
C VAL A 13 -9.67 -10.06 -3.91
N ASP A 14 -10.87 -10.11 -4.50
CA ASP A 14 -11.50 -11.36 -4.93
C ASP A 14 -10.65 -12.09 -5.97
N ALA A 15 -10.02 -11.36 -6.90
CA ALA A 15 -9.11 -11.95 -7.88
C ALA A 15 -7.81 -12.47 -7.22
N LEU A 16 -7.26 -11.78 -6.22
CA LEU A 16 -6.11 -12.28 -5.44
C LEU A 16 -6.45 -13.60 -4.71
N ALA A 17 -7.68 -13.71 -4.19
CA ALA A 17 -8.14 -14.87 -3.44
C ALA A 17 -8.14 -16.15 -4.27
N VAL A 18 -8.40 -16.03 -5.58
CA VAL A 18 -8.37 -17.14 -6.54
C VAL A 18 -7.09 -17.19 -7.40
N ARG A 19 -6.07 -16.40 -7.06
CA ARG A 19 -4.75 -16.37 -7.73
C ARG A 19 -4.77 -15.81 -9.16
N GLU A 20 -5.78 -15.01 -9.51
CA GLU A 20 -5.86 -14.30 -10.80
C GLU A 20 -5.12 -12.95 -10.72
N TYR A 21 -3.80 -12.97 -10.57
CA TYR A 21 -3.01 -11.77 -10.29
C TYR A 21 -3.04 -10.72 -11.40
N GLU A 22 -3.08 -11.12 -12.68
CA GLU A 22 -3.23 -10.15 -13.78
C GLU A 22 -4.58 -9.42 -13.69
N ARG A 23 -5.66 -10.14 -13.39
CA ARG A 23 -6.99 -9.56 -13.19
C ARG A 23 -7.00 -8.64 -11.97
N ALA A 24 -6.39 -9.07 -10.86
CA ALA A 24 -6.25 -8.22 -9.67
C ALA A 24 -5.52 -6.92 -10.02
N GLY A 25 -4.42 -7.00 -10.75
CA GLY A 25 -3.70 -5.82 -11.25
C GLY A 25 -4.59 -4.90 -12.09
N ASN A 26 -5.33 -5.45 -13.06
CA ASN A 26 -6.26 -4.66 -13.88
C ASN A 26 -7.37 -3.98 -13.06
N ARG A 27 -7.87 -4.65 -12.01
CA ARG A 27 -8.91 -4.09 -11.12
C ARG A 27 -8.34 -2.97 -10.26
N TYR A 28 -7.21 -3.19 -9.59
CA TYR A 28 -6.53 -2.15 -8.83
C TYR A 28 -6.15 -0.94 -9.69
N THR A 29 -5.72 -1.13 -10.94
CA THR A 29 -5.45 0.01 -11.84
C THR A 29 -6.68 0.86 -12.07
N ARG A 30 -7.84 0.25 -12.36
CA ARG A 30 -9.09 0.99 -12.57
C ARG A 30 -9.57 1.69 -11.31
N GLY A 31 -9.45 1.04 -10.14
CA GLY A 31 -9.78 1.65 -8.86
C GLY A 31 -8.86 2.83 -8.54
N GLY A 32 -7.56 2.67 -8.79
CA GLY A 32 -6.57 3.74 -8.71
C GLY A 32 -6.96 4.95 -9.55
N TRP A 33 -7.21 4.75 -10.86
CA TRP A 33 -7.64 5.84 -11.75
C TRP A 33 -8.89 6.56 -11.29
N ARG A 34 -9.89 5.81 -10.81
CA ARG A 34 -11.14 6.41 -10.34
C ARG A 34 -10.91 7.27 -9.10
N VAL A 35 -10.16 6.77 -8.13
CA VAL A 35 -9.83 7.54 -6.91
C VAL A 35 -8.94 8.74 -7.21
N LEU A 36 -8.02 8.64 -8.17
CA LEU A 36 -7.20 9.78 -8.58
C LEU A 36 -8.00 10.83 -9.35
N ALA A 37 -9.05 10.43 -10.07
CA ALA A 37 -9.94 11.35 -10.78
C ALA A 37 -10.93 12.05 -9.84
N ASP A 38 -11.57 11.30 -8.94
CA ASP A 38 -12.60 11.77 -8.02
C ASP A 38 -12.52 10.98 -6.70
N PRO A 39 -11.63 11.35 -5.76
CA PRO A 39 -11.40 10.55 -4.55
C PRO A 39 -12.67 10.47 -3.69
N ARG A 40 -13.41 11.58 -3.57
CA ARG A 40 -14.67 11.71 -2.83
C ARG A 40 -15.53 12.85 -3.43
N PRO A 41 -16.87 12.85 -3.24
CA PRO A 41 -17.74 13.86 -3.85
C PRO A 41 -17.42 15.31 -3.46
N GLU A 42 -16.84 15.52 -2.28
CA GLU A 42 -16.49 16.82 -1.71
C GLU A 42 -14.99 17.15 -1.75
N ILE A 43 -14.16 16.31 -2.39
CA ILE A 43 -12.71 16.49 -2.46
C ILE A 43 -12.28 16.66 -3.93
N ASP A 44 -11.75 17.83 -4.25
CA ASP A 44 -11.03 18.07 -5.52
C ASP A 44 -9.61 17.49 -5.39
N PRO A 45 -9.21 16.50 -6.22
CA PRO A 45 -7.86 15.92 -6.15
C PRO A 45 -6.75 16.93 -6.47
N PHE A 46 -7.08 18.05 -7.11
CA PHE A 46 -6.15 19.15 -7.42
C PHE A 46 -6.33 20.36 -6.50
N GLY A 47 -7.14 20.22 -5.44
CA GLY A 47 -7.23 21.18 -4.34
C GLY A 47 -6.35 20.78 -3.15
N PRO A 48 -6.13 21.69 -2.19
CA PRO A 48 -5.50 21.36 -0.92
C PRO A 48 -6.35 20.32 -0.17
N ASP A 49 -5.69 19.32 0.41
CA ASP A 49 -6.34 18.23 1.14
C ASP A 49 -5.46 17.77 2.30
N GLU A 50 -5.82 18.18 3.52
CA GLU A 50 -5.10 17.81 4.74
C GLU A 50 -4.94 16.30 4.94
N LYS A 51 -5.86 15.51 4.39
CA LYS A 51 -5.89 14.05 4.55
C LYS A 51 -5.18 13.31 3.42
N GLY A 52 -5.00 13.95 2.26
CA GLY A 52 -4.40 13.39 1.07
C GLY A 52 -5.10 12.11 0.59
N TRP A 53 -6.42 12.15 0.40
CA TRP A 53 -7.25 11.01 -0.02
C TRP A 53 -6.79 10.37 -1.34
N VAL A 54 -6.14 11.15 -2.22
CA VAL A 54 -5.48 10.65 -3.44
C VAL A 54 -4.48 9.52 -3.16
N GLY A 55 -3.93 9.45 -1.94
CA GLY A 55 -3.07 8.36 -1.49
C GLY A 55 -3.70 6.98 -1.65
N GLN A 56 -5.02 6.85 -1.46
CA GLN A 56 -5.69 5.57 -1.68
C GLN A 56 -5.62 5.12 -3.14
N GLY A 57 -5.70 6.06 -4.09
CA GLY A 57 -5.52 5.78 -5.51
C GLY A 57 -4.10 5.34 -5.83
N LEU A 58 -3.10 6.05 -5.29
CA LEU A 58 -1.68 5.69 -5.42
C LEU A 58 -1.39 4.29 -4.84
N ARG A 59 -1.94 3.96 -3.67
CA ARG A 59 -1.84 2.60 -3.10
C ARG A 59 -2.40 1.54 -4.05
N GLN A 60 -3.55 1.79 -4.67
CA GLN A 60 -4.11 0.82 -5.62
C GLN A 60 -3.20 0.65 -6.84
N LEU A 61 -2.67 1.73 -7.42
CA LEU A 61 -1.70 1.62 -8.52
C LEU A 61 -0.42 0.87 -8.10
N LEU A 62 0.04 1.05 -6.87
CA LEU A 62 1.21 0.36 -6.34
C LEU A 62 0.94 -1.15 -6.17
N ALA A 63 -0.21 -1.51 -5.60
CA ALA A 63 -0.65 -2.91 -5.52
C ALA A 63 -0.84 -3.53 -6.92
N ALA A 64 -1.34 -2.75 -7.89
CA ALA A 64 -1.49 -3.18 -9.28
C ALA A 64 -0.14 -3.49 -9.95
N THR A 65 0.89 -2.71 -9.63
CA THR A 65 2.26 -2.93 -10.08
C THR A 65 2.80 -4.26 -9.55
N VAL A 66 2.70 -4.49 -8.24
CA VAL A 66 3.15 -5.75 -7.61
C VAL A 66 2.37 -6.96 -8.15
N ALA A 67 1.04 -6.86 -8.24
CA ALA A 67 0.21 -7.94 -8.80
C ALA A 67 0.58 -8.29 -10.24
N SER A 68 0.91 -7.28 -11.07
CA SER A 68 1.38 -7.52 -12.43
C SER A 68 2.75 -8.19 -12.50
N ARG A 69 3.68 -7.87 -11.58
CA ARG A 69 4.94 -8.60 -11.49
C ARG A 69 4.75 -10.06 -11.08
N VAL A 70 3.93 -10.30 -10.07
CA VAL A 70 3.61 -11.67 -9.62
C VAL A 70 2.92 -12.49 -10.73
N ALA A 71 2.15 -11.82 -11.60
CA ALA A 71 1.56 -12.44 -12.79
C ALA A 71 2.53 -12.66 -13.96
N GLY A 72 3.80 -12.23 -13.86
CA GLY A 72 4.79 -12.33 -14.94
C GLY A 72 4.55 -11.39 -16.13
N VAL A 73 3.76 -10.31 -15.95
CA VAL A 73 3.50 -9.30 -17.00
C VAL A 73 4.32 -8.04 -16.74
N ASP A 74 5.65 -8.19 -16.70
CA ASP A 74 6.60 -7.15 -16.25
C ASP A 74 6.46 -5.83 -17.00
N ALA A 75 6.25 -5.86 -18.32
CA ALA A 75 6.07 -4.63 -19.11
C ALA A 75 4.86 -3.81 -18.62
N ARG A 76 3.76 -4.45 -18.21
CA ARG A 76 2.61 -3.74 -17.61
C ARG A 76 2.93 -3.24 -16.21
N ALA A 77 3.69 -4.00 -15.42
CA ALA A 77 4.12 -3.54 -14.10
C ALA A 77 4.99 -2.27 -14.21
N THR A 78 5.97 -2.25 -15.11
CA THR A 78 6.82 -1.09 -15.39
C THR A 78 5.98 0.14 -15.77
N GLN A 79 5.01 0.00 -16.67
CA GLN A 79 4.18 1.14 -17.09
C GLN A 79 3.32 1.69 -15.94
N ARG A 80 2.73 0.82 -15.13
CA ARG A 80 1.96 1.23 -13.94
C ARG A 80 2.84 1.92 -12.89
N ALA A 81 4.08 1.46 -12.73
CA ALA A 81 5.04 2.12 -11.84
C ALA A 81 5.40 3.52 -12.33
N VAL A 82 5.66 3.68 -13.64
CA VAL A 82 5.95 4.99 -14.25
C VAL A 82 4.77 5.94 -14.07
N GLU A 83 3.55 5.46 -14.29
CA GLU A 83 2.34 6.22 -14.05
C GLU A 83 2.21 6.67 -12.58
N GLY A 84 2.40 5.74 -11.64
CA GLY A 84 2.36 6.05 -10.21
C GLY A 84 3.40 7.08 -9.78
N ILE A 85 4.62 7.02 -10.35
CA ILE A 85 5.67 8.03 -10.14
C ILE A 85 5.25 9.39 -10.67
N ALA A 86 4.68 9.44 -11.88
CA ALA A 86 4.22 10.69 -12.48
C ALA A 86 3.10 11.33 -11.64
N ALA A 87 2.09 10.55 -11.26
CA ALA A 87 1.00 11.01 -10.41
C ALA A 87 1.50 11.51 -9.04
N SER A 88 2.37 10.75 -8.37
CA SER A 88 2.92 11.16 -7.06
C SER A 88 3.66 12.49 -7.12
N ARG A 89 4.43 12.72 -8.20
CA ARG A 89 5.15 13.98 -8.42
C ARG A 89 4.22 15.15 -8.74
N ASP A 90 3.12 14.89 -9.42
CA ASP A 90 2.13 15.91 -9.75
C ASP A 90 1.38 16.37 -8.49
N PHE A 91 0.89 15.43 -7.68
CA PHE A 91 0.23 15.76 -6.41
C PHE A 91 1.15 16.45 -5.41
N ALA A 92 2.47 16.24 -5.49
CA ALA A 92 3.43 16.95 -4.63
C ALA A 92 3.53 18.46 -4.96
N ARG A 93 2.90 18.91 -6.04
CA ARG A 93 2.76 20.33 -6.39
C ARG A 93 1.49 20.97 -5.85
N VAL A 94 0.55 20.16 -5.39
CA VAL A 94 -0.79 20.58 -4.97
C VAL A 94 -0.96 20.43 -3.46
N LEU A 95 -0.56 19.27 -2.93
CA LEU A 95 -0.64 18.97 -1.51
C LEU A 95 0.39 19.81 -0.73
N ASP A 96 -0.10 20.63 0.19
CA ASP A 96 0.65 21.68 0.86
C ASP A 96 0.85 21.46 2.36
N GLU A 97 0.24 20.43 2.96
CA GLU A 97 0.51 20.09 4.36
C GLU A 97 1.96 19.65 4.56
N PRO A 98 2.61 20.10 5.66
CA PRO A 98 3.94 19.66 6.03
C PRO A 98 4.08 18.14 6.03
N GLY A 99 5.09 17.63 5.31
CA GLY A 99 5.39 16.20 5.21
C GLY A 99 4.61 15.42 4.14
N GLN A 100 3.53 15.95 3.55
CA GLN A 100 2.81 15.25 2.46
C GLN A 100 3.68 15.10 1.21
N ALA A 101 4.45 16.13 0.84
CA ALA A 101 5.39 16.05 -0.28
C ALA A 101 6.46 14.95 -0.07
N ALA A 102 6.97 14.81 1.17
CA ALA A 102 7.90 13.74 1.53
C ALA A 102 7.25 12.35 1.43
N CYS A 103 5.98 12.21 1.83
CA CYS A 103 5.21 10.97 1.66
C CYS A 103 4.96 10.62 0.19
N LEU A 104 4.79 11.62 -0.68
CA LEU A 104 4.69 11.39 -2.12
C LEU A 104 6.05 11.03 -2.75
N ALA A 105 7.16 11.58 -2.25
CA ALA A 105 8.50 11.14 -2.62
C ALA A 105 8.76 9.69 -2.19
N GLU A 106 8.25 9.28 -1.03
CA GLU A 106 8.28 7.88 -0.59
C GLU A 106 7.48 6.98 -1.53
N PHE A 107 6.30 7.39 -2.00
CA PHE A 107 5.57 6.66 -3.05
C PHE A 107 6.38 6.53 -4.34
N VAL A 108 7.10 7.58 -4.76
CA VAL A 108 8.00 7.49 -5.92
C VAL A 108 9.04 6.39 -5.73
N ALA A 109 9.64 6.28 -4.54
CA ALA A 109 10.59 5.21 -4.22
C ALA A 109 9.91 3.83 -4.20
N ASP A 110 8.72 3.72 -3.60
CA ASP A 110 7.92 2.50 -3.58
C ASP A 110 7.60 2.00 -4.99
N PHE A 111 7.15 2.89 -5.89
CA PHE A 111 6.86 2.54 -7.29
C PHE A 111 8.12 2.12 -8.04
N ARG A 112 9.28 2.74 -7.78
CA ARG A 112 10.54 2.28 -8.37
C ARG A 112 10.87 0.85 -7.96
N VAL A 113 10.74 0.53 -6.68
CA VAL A 113 10.92 -0.85 -6.19
C VAL A 113 9.92 -1.80 -6.83
N ALA A 114 8.63 -1.48 -6.75
CA ALA A 114 7.56 -2.34 -7.25
C ALA A 114 7.66 -2.56 -8.76
N GLY A 115 8.08 -1.56 -9.53
CA GLY A 115 8.25 -1.63 -10.99
C GLY A 115 9.59 -2.16 -11.46
N ALA A 116 10.48 -2.59 -10.55
CA ALA A 116 11.87 -2.95 -10.85
C ALA A 116 12.64 -1.86 -11.62
N LEU A 117 12.40 -0.59 -11.27
CA LEU A 117 13.06 0.56 -11.86
C LEU A 117 14.33 0.93 -11.07
N ASP A 118 15.27 1.58 -11.74
CA ASP A 118 16.51 2.06 -11.15
C ASP A 118 16.30 3.19 -10.13
N ALA A 119 17.35 3.51 -9.38
CA ALA A 119 17.44 4.64 -8.45
C ALA A 119 16.41 4.63 -7.29
N ALA A 120 15.86 3.47 -6.93
CA ALA A 120 14.94 3.34 -5.81
C ALA A 120 15.58 3.75 -4.47
N GLU A 121 16.84 3.38 -4.22
CA GLU A 121 17.54 3.70 -2.98
C GLU A 121 17.75 5.20 -2.80
N ALA A 122 18.24 5.88 -3.85
CA ALA A 122 18.38 7.33 -3.86
C ALA A 122 17.03 8.03 -3.65
N ALA A 123 15.96 7.52 -4.25
CA ALA A 123 14.62 8.07 -4.05
C ALA A 123 14.12 7.93 -2.59
N TYR A 124 14.51 6.88 -1.87
CA TYR A 124 14.21 6.77 -0.43
C TYR A 124 15.05 7.72 0.41
N ASP A 125 16.33 7.91 0.07
CA ASP A 125 17.18 8.88 0.75
C ASP A 125 16.61 10.30 0.57
N ASP A 126 16.21 10.66 -0.65
CA ASP A 126 15.55 11.94 -0.95
C ASP A 126 14.24 12.12 -0.16
N ALA A 127 13.44 11.05 -0.01
CA ALA A 127 12.21 11.09 0.77
C ALA A 127 12.48 11.27 2.28
N ALA A 128 13.50 10.57 2.81
CA ALA A 128 13.91 10.70 4.20
C ALA A 128 14.42 12.13 4.49
N ASP A 129 15.24 12.70 3.61
CA ASP A 129 15.75 14.06 3.75
C ASP A 129 14.61 15.10 3.70
N GLN A 130 13.61 14.88 2.86
CA GLN A 130 12.42 15.74 2.82
C GLN A 130 11.58 15.66 4.09
N TYR A 131 11.45 14.47 4.71
CA TYR A 131 10.78 14.36 6.01
C TYR A 131 11.54 15.12 7.10
N VAL A 132 12.86 14.97 7.16
CA VAL A 132 13.70 15.70 8.11
C VAL A 132 13.55 17.21 7.92
N ALA A 133 13.61 17.69 6.68
CA ALA A 133 13.48 19.12 6.36
C ALA A 133 12.09 19.69 6.69
N ALA A 134 11.03 18.90 6.59
CA ALA A 134 9.67 19.33 6.93
C ALA A 134 9.36 19.26 8.42
N GLY A 135 10.22 18.64 9.24
CA GLY A 135 9.94 18.27 10.62
C GLY A 135 9.51 19.43 11.52
N ASP A 136 10.15 20.59 11.40
CA ASP A 136 9.85 21.77 12.23
C ASP A 136 8.44 22.34 12.00
N ALA A 137 7.81 22.02 10.87
CA ALA A 137 6.47 22.46 10.52
C ALA A 137 5.39 21.39 10.84
N VAL A 138 5.77 20.23 11.35
CA VAL A 138 4.83 19.15 11.68
C VAL A 138 4.51 19.18 13.17
N ASP A 139 3.30 19.64 13.51
CA ASP A 139 2.84 19.73 14.90
C ASP A 139 2.64 18.36 15.58
N SER A 140 2.09 17.39 14.85
CA SER A 140 1.83 16.06 15.37
C SER A 140 2.17 15.00 14.32
N PRO A 141 3.39 14.43 14.36
CA PRO A 141 3.80 13.41 13.38
C PRO A 141 2.97 12.13 13.49
N GLN A 142 2.44 11.81 14.68
CA GLN A 142 1.56 10.65 14.88
C GLN A 142 0.18 10.85 14.23
N ALA A 143 -0.40 12.05 14.35
CA ALA A 143 -1.66 12.37 13.69
C ALA A 143 -1.48 12.39 12.16
N LEU A 144 -0.37 12.94 11.68
CA LEU A 144 -0.04 12.95 10.26
C LEU A 144 0.16 11.53 9.71
N ALA A 145 0.91 10.68 10.42
CA ALA A 145 1.19 9.30 10.04
C ALA A 145 -0.05 8.38 10.01
N THR A 146 -1.18 8.83 10.57
CA THR A 146 -2.49 8.13 10.53
C THR A 146 -3.48 8.77 9.55
N THR A 147 -3.04 9.75 8.76
CA THR A 147 -3.86 10.29 7.66
C THR A 147 -3.99 9.27 6.50
N PRO A 148 -5.06 9.36 5.69
CA PRO A 148 -5.24 8.49 4.53
C PRO A 148 -4.02 8.37 3.60
N LEU A 149 -3.29 9.46 3.34
CA LEU A 149 -2.07 9.42 2.54
C LEU A 149 -0.98 8.53 3.15
N PHE A 150 -0.71 8.72 4.45
CA PHE A 150 0.36 8.01 5.14
C PHE A 150 0.02 6.54 5.38
N GLU A 151 -1.22 6.24 5.72
CA GLU A 151 -1.71 4.86 5.83
C GLU A 151 -1.63 4.14 4.47
N ALA A 152 -1.96 4.85 3.38
CA ALA A 152 -1.86 4.31 2.04
C ALA A 152 -0.42 3.98 1.64
N ALA A 153 0.54 4.86 1.97
CA ALA A 153 1.97 4.60 1.76
C ALA A 153 2.46 3.36 2.55
N ALA A 154 1.95 3.15 3.76
CA ALA A 154 2.33 1.98 4.57
C ALA A 154 1.69 0.66 4.10
N ALA A 155 0.58 0.72 3.35
CA ALA A 155 -0.27 -0.44 3.13
C ALA A 155 0.37 -1.53 2.26
N THR A 156 1.06 -1.16 1.17
CA THR A 156 1.56 -2.17 0.22
C THR A 156 2.75 -2.94 0.80
N ILE A 157 3.66 -2.28 1.53
CA ILE A 157 4.75 -3.01 2.20
C ILE A 157 4.20 -4.00 3.24
N LYS A 158 3.16 -3.62 4.01
CA LYS A 158 2.46 -4.52 4.93
C LYS A 158 1.80 -5.69 4.20
N GLN A 159 1.18 -5.43 3.04
CA GLN A 159 0.54 -6.47 2.22
C GLN A 159 1.55 -7.50 1.70
N VAL A 160 2.68 -7.08 1.15
CA VAL A 160 3.70 -8.03 0.66
C VAL A 160 4.37 -8.79 1.81
N ALA A 161 4.60 -8.13 2.94
CA ALA A 161 5.17 -8.77 4.13
C ALA A 161 4.26 -9.86 4.70
N ARG A 162 2.93 -9.66 4.62
CA ARG A 162 1.95 -10.64 5.07
C ARG A 162 2.05 -11.98 4.35
N GLY A 163 2.33 -11.97 3.05
CA GLY A 163 2.53 -13.21 2.28
C GLY A 163 3.67 -14.09 2.81
N GLN A 164 4.61 -13.47 3.54
CA GLN A 164 5.81 -14.12 4.08
C GLN A 164 5.69 -14.55 5.54
N ALA A 165 4.59 -14.19 6.21
CA ALA A 165 4.40 -14.41 7.64
C ALA A 165 3.14 -15.24 7.95
N ASP A 166 2.84 -16.21 7.08
CA ASP A 166 1.65 -17.08 7.22
C ASP A 166 0.38 -16.26 7.49
N GLY A 167 0.24 -15.09 6.85
CA GLY A 167 -0.93 -14.25 7.02
C GLY A 167 -0.89 -13.16 8.08
N GLU A 168 0.14 -13.13 8.92
CA GLU A 168 0.29 -12.10 9.95
C GLU A 168 0.81 -10.77 9.40
N ILE A 169 0.49 -9.67 10.11
CA ILE A 169 1.17 -8.40 9.86
C ILE A 169 2.59 -8.52 10.41
N ALA A 170 3.59 -8.67 9.53
CA ALA A 170 4.99 -8.74 9.93
C ALA A 170 5.65 -7.36 10.13
N ILE A 171 4.95 -6.27 9.82
CA ILE A 171 5.47 -4.89 9.91
C ILE A 171 4.52 -4.08 10.78
N ALA A 172 4.97 -3.82 12.01
CA ALA A 172 4.25 -3.07 13.03
C ALA A 172 4.39 -1.55 12.82
N TRP A 173 3.80 -0.78 13.74
CA TRP A 173 3.88 0.67 13.72
C TRP A 173 5.31 1.15 13.98
N GLU A 174 5.97 0.52 14.95
CA GLU A 174 7.32 0.81 15.44
C GLU A 174 8.41 0.46 14.41
N ASP A 175 8.10 -0.46 13.48
CA ASP A 175 9.00 -0.73 12.36
C ASP A 175 9.02 0.43 11.37
N LEU A 176 7.89 1.11 11.18
CA LEU A 176 7.78 2.18 10.21
C LEU A 176 8.12 3.55 10.79
N HIS A 177 8.02 3.77 12.10
CA HIS A 177 8.20 5.11 12.67
C HIS A 177 9.32 5.14 13.69
N GLY A 178 10.01 6.28 13.78
CA GLY A 178 11.05 6.50 14.77
C GLY A 178 10.50 6.45 16.19
N ALA A 179 11.39 6.24 17.17
CA ALA A 179 11.01 6.06 18.56
C ALA A 179 10.56 7.36 19.26
N ASP A 180 10.97 8.52 18.76
CA ASP A 180 10.78 9.81 19.42
C ASP A 180 9.87 10.74 18.58
N PRO A 181 8.59 10.90 18.94
CA PRO A 181 7.66 11.79 18.24
C PRO A 181 7.95 13.28 18.49
N ASP A 182 8.78 13.65 19.48
CA ASP A 182 9.20 15.04 19.70
C ASP A 182 10.28 15.48 18.68
N GLN A 183 10.70 14.57 17.79
CA GLN A 183 11.53 14.85 16.62
C GLN A 183 10.75 14.47 15.34
N PRO A 184 9.75 15.27 14.91
CA PRO A 184 8.80 14.87 13.86
C PRO A 184 9.45 14.46 12.54
N GLY A 185 10.51 15.17 12.13
CA GLY A 185 11.24 14.87 10.90
C GLY A 185 11.92 13.51 10.94
N GLU A 186 12.66 13.22 12.01
CA GLU A 186 13.34 11.92 12.20
C GLU A 186 12.35 10.78 12.44
N PHE A 187 11.27 11.05 13.18
CA PHE A 187 10.16 10.12 13.41
C PHE A 187 9.57 9.62 12.09
N LEU A 188 9.25 10.55 11.17
CA LEU A 188 8.65 10.21 9.88
C LEU A 188 9.69 9.66 8.89
N ALA A 189 10.91 10.21 8.85
CA ALA A 189 11.97 9.76 7.95
C ALA A 189 12.36 8.28 8.15
N HIS A 190 12.14 7.73 9.35
CA HIS A 190 12.35 6.33 9.65
C HIS A 190 11.65 5.39 8.66
N ARG A 191 10.45 5.74 8.18
CA ARG A 191 9.66 4.87 7.29
C ARG A 191 10.32 4.66 5.93
N ALA A 192 10.89 5.73 5.37
CA ALA A 192 11.62 5.67 4.10
C ALA A 192 12.90 4.85 4.27
N ARG A 193 13.63 5.03 5.39
CA ARG A 193 14.83 4.27 5.72
C ARG A 193 14.55 2.77 5.92
N PHE A 194 13.47 2.44 6.63
CA PHE A 194 13.03 1.06 6.80
C PHE A 194 12.63 0.41 5.47
N LYS A 195 11.82 1.11 4.65
CA LYS A 195 11.40 0.61 3.34
C LYS A 195 12.57 0.41 2.39
N LYS A 196 13.56 1.30 2.38
CA LYS A 196 14.81 1.13 1.62
C LYS A 196 15.48 -0.21 1.91
N GLN A 197 15.51 -0.62 3.18
CA GLN A 197 16.14 -1.87 3.61
C GLN A 197 15.29 -3.12 3.31
N ARG A 198 13.96 -2.99 3.28
CA ARG A 198 13.05 -4.16 3.33
C ARG A 198 12.20 -4.34 2.08
N PHE A 199 11.66 -3.27 1.50
CA PHE A 199 10.57 -3.39 0.53
C PHE A 199 10.96 -4.19 -0.72
N ARG A 200 12.17 -3.95 -1.25
CA ARG A 200 12.69 -4.66 -2.42
C ARG A 200 12.69 -6.17 -2.22
N SER A 201 13.33 -6.64 -1.14
CA SER A 201 13.40 -8.08 -0.83
C SER A 201 12.02 -8.73 -0.66
N LEU A 202 11.05 -7.99 -0.12
CA LEU A 202 9.69 -8.50 0.07
C LEU A 202 8.94 -8.62 -1.26
N VAL A 203 9.09 -7.64 -2.15
CA VAL A 203 8.50 -7.68 -3.50
C VAL A 203 9.14 -8.79 -4.34
N GLU A 204 10.46 -8.88 -4.33
CA GLU A 204 11.20 -9.92 -5.07
C GLU A 204 10.76 -11.31 -4.62
N ARG A 205 10.66 -11.55 -3.31
CA ARG A 205 10.18 -12.82 -2.78
C ARG A 205 8.74 -13.14 -3.16
N ALA A 206 7.83 -12.14 -3.12
CA ALA A 206 6.45 -12.34 -3.57
C ALA A 206 6.36 -12.73 -5.05
N VAL A 207 7.26 -12.21 -5.89
CA VAL A 207 7.35 -12.55 -7.31
C VAL A 207 7.94 -13.95 -7.51
N GLU A 208 9.02 -14.28 -6.80
CA GLU A 208 9.64 -15.61 -6.82
C GLU A 208 8.67 -16.71 -6.37
N ASP A 209 7.90 -16.45 -5.30
CA ASP A 209 6.88 -17.37 -4.77
C ASP A 209 5.63 -17.45 -5.68
N GLY A 210 5.49 -16.55 -6.66
CA GLY A 210 4.27 -16.41 -7.45
C GLY A 210 3.05 -16.09 -6.57
N HIS A 211 3.27 -15.39 -5.44
CA HIS A 211 2.25 -15.15 -4.44
C HIS A 211 2.20 -13.72 -3.92
N LEU A 212 1.04 -13.06 -4.15
CA LEU A 212 0.64 -11.85 -3.46
C LEU A 212 -0.54 -12.13 -2.54
N ALA A 213 -0.37 -11.85 -1.25
CA ALA A 213 -1.42 -11.96 -0.26
C ALA A 213 -2.52 -10.90 -0.49
N ALA A 214 -3.76 -11.22 -0.12
CA ALA A 214 -4.81 -10.21 -0.01
C ALA A 214 -4.40 -9.10 0.98
N PRO A 215 -4.85 -7.85 0.82
CA PRO A 215 -4.68 -6.86 1.88
C PRO A 215 -5.43 -7.31 3.14
N ARG A 216 -4.93 -6.87 4.30
CA ARG A 216 -5.63 -7.11 5.57
C ARG A 216 -6.84 -6.18 5.65
N GLY A 217 -8.00 -6.76 5.92
CA GLY A 217 -9.22 -6.05 6.28
C GLY A 217 -9.50 -6.23 7.78
N THR A 218 -10.74 -6.52 8.13
CA THR A 218 -11.06 -6.93 9.51
C THR A 218 -10.55 -8.36 9.71
N THR A 219 -10.11 -8.74 10.92
CA THR A 219 -9.58 -10.08 11.18
C THR A 219 -10.11 -10.66 12.47
N GLU A 220 -10.35 -11.97 12.49
CA GLU A 220 -10.72 -12.73 13.68
C GLU A 220 -9.93 -14.04 13.71
N TYR A 221 -9.42 -14.36 14.89
CA TYR A 221 -8.63 -15.56 15.14
C TYR A 221 -9.53 -16.62 15.76
N ASP A 222 -9.28 -17.89 15.42
CA ASP A 222 -9.99 -19.03 15.99
C ASP A 222 -11.52 -18.97 15.78
N ASN A 223 -11.96 -18.45 14.62
CA ASN A 223 -13.37 -18.31 14.31
C ASN A 223 -14.02 -19.70 14.18
N GLU A 224 -15.00 -20.01 15.02
CA GLU A 224 -15.64 -21.33 15.04
C GLU A 224 -16.59 -21.56 13.85
N SER A 225 -16.93 -20.51 13.11
CA SER A 225 -17.93 -20.54 12.03
C SER A 225 -17.34 -20.64 10.63
N HIS A 226 -16.03 -20.53 10.46
CA HIS A 226 -15.35 -20.57 9.16
C HIS A 226 -14.11 -21.46 9.18
N ARG A 227 -13.86 -22.14 8.07
CA ARG A 227 -12.66 -22.95 7.87
C ARG A 227 -12.13 -22.83 6.45
N CYS A 228 -10.81 -22.69 6.31
CA CYS A 228 -10.17 -22.70 5.00
C CYS A 228 -10.04 -24.13 4.48
N PRO A 229 -10.63 -24.48 3.32
CA PRO A 229 -10.50 -25.82 2.74
C PRO A 229 -9.06 -26.12 2.26
N HIS A 230 -8.24 -25.09 2.05
CA HIS A 230 -6.88 -25.26 1.52
C HIS A 230 -5.83 -25.56 2.60
N CYS A 231 -5.84 -24.84 3.72
CA CYS A 231 -4.85 -25.02 4.80
C CYS A 231 -5.46 -25.44 6.14
N GLY A 232 -6.79 -25.59 6.23
CA GLY A 232 -7.49 -26.02 7.44
C GLY A 232 -7.61 -24.98 8.55
N SER A 233 -6.99 -23.81 8.41
CA SER A 233 -7.05 -22.71 9.38
C SER A 233 -8.45 -22.09 9.48
N ASN A 234 -8.80 -21.63 10.68
CA ASN A 234 -10.01 -20.91 11.02
C ASN A 234 -9.74 -19.44 11.40
N HIS A 235 -8.55 -18.91 11.13
CA HIS A 235 -8.31 -17.47 11.22
C HIS A 235 -8.81 -16.81 9.94
N VAL A 236 -9.66 -15.79 10.07
CA VAL A 236 -10.35 -15.13 8.97
C VAL A 236 -9.89 -13.69 8.77
N ASN A 237 -9.98 -13.26 7.52
CA ASN A 237 -9.75 -11.91 7.03
C ASN A 237 -10.96 -11.51 6.19
N TRP A 238 -11.79 -10.60 6.68
CA TRP A 238 -12.88 -10.02 5.90
C TRP A 238 -12.31 -8.93 5.01
N ALA A 239 -12.13 -9.27 3.73
CA ALA A 239 -11.55 -8.41 2.73
C ALA A 239 -12.15 -8.75 1.35
N GLY A 240 -12.32 -7.74 0.52
CA GLY A 240 -13.07 -7.90 -0.72
C GLY A 240 -14.56 -8.12 -0.44
N THR A 241 -15.20 -8.96 -1.25
CA THR A 241 -16.63 -9.27 -1.07
C THR A 241 -16.89 -10.48 -0.16
N GLY A 242 -15.83 -11.12 0.36
CA GLY A 242 -15.94 -12.40 1.06
C GLY A 242 -15.11 -12.53 2.34
N VAL A 243 -15.08 -13.76 2.86
CA VAL A 243 -14.28 -14.16 4.02
C VAL A 243 -13.09 -14.97 3.51
N LEU A 244 -11.89 -14.43 3.69
CA LEU A 244 -10.65 -15.06 3.25
C LEU A 244 -9.91 -15.66 4.44
N CYS A 245 -9.12 -16.69 4.19
CA CYS A 245 -8.23 -17.26 5.18
C CYS A 245 -7.13 -16.24 5.49
N LEU A 246 -6.95 -15.92 6.77
CA LEU A 246 -5.90 -15.02 7.19
C LEU A 246 -4.53 -15.58 6.81
N ARG A 247 -4.32 -16.90 6.76
CA ARG A 247 -3.04 -17.50 6.41
C ARG A 247 -2.71 -17.47 4.93
N CYS A 248 -3.53 -18.13 4.11
CA CYS A 248 -3.23 -18.32 2.69
C CYS A 248 -3.98 -17.35 1.75
N SER A 249 -4.82 -16.46 2.28
CA SER A 249 -5.66 -15.54 1.48
C SER A 249 -6.66 -16.19 0.53
N ARG A 250 -6.89 -17.51 0.61
CA ARG A 250 -7.95 -18.18 -0.17
C ARG A 250 -9.29 -18.07 0.54
N PRO A 251 -10.44 -18.17 -0.18
CA PRO A 251 -11.75 -18.17 0.45
C PRO A 251 -11.88 -19.23 1.55
N THR A 252 -12.59 -18.89 2.63
CA THR A 252 -13.03 -19.85 3.64
C THR A 252 -14.45 -20.31 3.37
N GLU A 253 -14.80 -21.48 3.90
CA GLU A 253 -16.16 -22.00 3.90
C GLU A 253 -16.76 -21.88 5.30
N ARG A 254 -18.08 -21.72 5.36
CA ARG A 254 -18.80 -21.71 6.62
C ARG A 254 -18.98 -23.16 7.10
N VAL A 255 -18.69 -23.42 8.38
CA VAL A 255 -18.81 -24.75 9.01
C VAL A 255 -20.09 -24.89 9.83
#